data_AF-A0A9P4V7V2-F1
#
_entry.id   AF-A0A9P4V7V2-F1
#
_cell.length_a   1.000
_cell.length_b   1.000
_cell.length_c   1.000
_cell.angle_alpha   90.00
_cell.angle_beta   90.00
_cell.angle_gamma   90.00
#
_symmetry.space_group_name_H-M   'P 1'
#
loop_
_entity.id
_entity.type
_entity.pdbx_description
1 polymer ?
#
loop_
_entity_poly.entity_id
_entity_poly.type
_entity_poly.pdbx_seq_one_letter_code
_entity_poly.pdbx_strand_id
1 'polypeptide(L)'
;MAVGLSAEAMLAESLVSAEEVQGIVDAILDGRSIRDGGKERVSLGVKSVDEALGGGLREGVVSVNCERGGDGLDFSLNVLASCLLQDATATAAVIDTAGNVDVLRIYSIIVSRLNVDVDLVQSLRSSTDCGRQDVGVEELAATVLDRVSIMRVFDFVGVMEAVGEVKEGLEGRKKNDASKEHDEVRMEVVTEPTGPTEEPRERIIADSEGEEEDEMLFDTEVAKTSSSIPVQRLSVEPNVTSPAATTATAATPAQPKQPGPPETKTSFMLIDSLSHALSSHLKKDFPRATNLLTTFLHSLSHLTRTYSLLALIQNPASVPRDPVPPHQSPSINSEPQKIHRQPPAPVSIFASNKLIPALGHVLPVYVDMGLLVSRLPRGKLDAKYAYAGDETGRGVKNKGVKMVGIVEVVAERWEGRGGAWGAFVVSEDGRMGDV
;
A
#
# COMPACT_ATOMS: atom_id res chain seq x y z
N MET A 1 -34.52 5.79 16.90
CA MET A 1 -33.64 6.54 17.80
C MET A 1 -32.21 6.30 17.35
N ALA A 2 -31.55 7.30 16.76
CA ALA A 2 -30.17 7.18 16.30
C ALA A 2 -29.23 7.42 17.49
N VAL A 3 -28.43 6.41 17.84
CA VAL A 3 -27.38 6.52 18.86
C VAL A 3 -26.23 7.30 18.23
N GLY A 4 -26.08 8.56 18.61
CA GLY A 4 -24.96 9.39 18.19
C GLY A 4 -23.67 8.87 18.82
N LEU A 5 -22.74 8.39 17.99
CA LEU A 5 -21.37 8.15 18.41
C LEU A 5 -20.72 9.53 18.69
N SER A 6 -20.50 9.83 19.97
CA SER A 6 -19.78 11.02 20.40
C SER A 6 -18.33 10.91 19.95
N ALA A 7 -17.88 11.81 19.07
CA ALA A 7 -16.48 11.91 18.70
C ALA A 7 -15.68 12.35 19.94
N GLU A 8 -14.82 11.47 20.44
CA GLU A 8 -13.94 11.75 21.56
C GLU A 8 -12.89 12.80 21.13
N ALA A 9 -12.74 13.87 21.92
CA ALA A 9 -11.85 14.96 21.57
C ALA A 9 -10.38 14.51 21.71
N MET A 10 -9.71 14.26 20.59
CA MET A 10 -8.27 14.01 20.57
C MET A 10 -7.52 15.27 21.02
N LEU A 11 -6.70 15.15 22.06
CA LEU A 11 -5.80 16.20 22.50
C LEU A 11 -4.66 16.36 21.49
N ALA A 12 -4.31 17.60 21.13
CA ALA A 12 -3.24 17.89 20.18
C ALA A 12 -1.87 17.29 20.59
N GLU A 13 -1.66 17.02 21.88
CA GLU A 13 -0.45 16.34 22.38
C GLU A 13 -0.34 14.88 21.91
N SER A 14 -1.45 14.24 21.56
CA SER A 14 -1.43 12.87 21.02
C SER A 14 -0.93 12.79 19.57
N LEU A 15 -0.88 13.94 18.87
CA LEU A 15 -0.49 14.01 17.46
C LEU A 15 1.01 14.22 17.24
N VAL A 16 1.75 14.60 18.29
CA VAL A 16 3.17 14.89 18.23
C VAL A 16 3.83 14.18 19.41
N SER A 17 4.74 13.24 19.14
CA SER A 17 5.39 12.53 20.25
C SER A 17 6.28 13.50 21.03
N ALA A 18 6.42 13.28 22.34
CA ALA A 18 7.32 14.09 23.16
C ALA A 18 8.78 14.05 22.63
N GLU A 19 9.16 12.94 21.99
CA GLU A 19 10.45 12.74 21.33
C GLU A 19 10.62 13.64 20.08
N GLU A 20 9.56 13.81 19.28
CA GLU A 20 9.56 14.72 18.12
C GLU A 20 9.68 16.19 18.57
N VAL A 21 8.95 16.58 19.61
CA VAL A 21 9.03 17.95 20.16
C VAL A 21 10.43 18.20 20.73
N GLN A 22 10.97 17.24 21.48
CA GLN A 22 12.31 17.36 22.05
C GLN A 22 13.38 17.44 20.95
N GLY A 23 13.27 16.63 19.89
CA GLY A 23 14.18 16.69 18.75
C GLY A 23 14.15 18.02 18.00
N ILE A 24 12.96 18.65 17.88
CA ILE A 24 12.80 19.98 17.30
C ILE A 24 13.46 21.05 18.20
N VAL A 25 13.21 20.99 19.51
CA VAL A 25 13.77 21.94 20.48
C VAL A 25 15.29 21.85 20.51
N ASP A 26 15.84 20.64 20.56
CA ASP A 26 17.29 20.39 20.58
C ASP A 26 17.95 20.88 19.29
N ALA A 27 17.33 20.66 18.12
CA ALA A 27 17.86 21.15 16.85
C ALA A 27 17.85 22.69 16.74
N ILE A 28 16.83 23.35 17.29
CA ILE A 28 16.76 24.82 17.35
C ILE A 28 17.85 25.36 18.29
N LEU A 29 18.06 24.73 19.45
CA LEU A 29 19.05 25.15 20.44
C LEU A 29 20.48 24.95 19.96
N ASP A 30 20.75 23.87 19.23
CA ASP A 30 22.09 23.52 18.75
C ASP A 30 22.48 24.21 17.43
N GLY A 31 21.58 24.94 16.78
CA GLY A 31 21.82 25.53 15.45
C GLY A 31 22.16 24.50 14.37
N ARG A 32 21.90 23.21 14.65
CA ARG A 32 22.09 22.11 13.71
C ARG A 32 20.78 21.95 12.94
N SER A 33 20.86 21.88 11.61
CA SER A 33 19.80 21.25 10.82
C SER A 33 19.49 19.90 11.49
N ILE A 34 18.20 19.60 11.73
CA ILE A 34 17.72 18.33 12.30
C ILE A 34 18.33 17.19 11.47
N ARG A 35 19.54 16.76 11.83
CA ARG A 35 20.15 15.56 11.31
C ARG A 35 19.46 14.46 12.06
N ASP A 36 18.31 14.10 11.51
CA ASP A 36 17.40 13.11 12.04
C ASP A 36 18.19 11.86 12.43
N GLY A 37 18.01 11.43 13.67
CA GLY A 37 18.74 10.33 14.25
C GLY A 37 18.39 9.04 13.54
N GLY A 38 19.26 8.57 12.66
CA GLY A 38 19.43 7.15 12.32
C GLY A 38 18.20 6.35 11.87
N LYS A 39 17.06 6.97 11.53
CA LYS A 39 15.89 6.23 11.05
C LYS A 39 16.25 5.53 9.75
N GLU A 40 15.94 4.24 9.70
CA GLU A 40 16.23 3.37 8.57
C GLU A 40 15.53 3.92 7.32
N ARG A 41 16.34 4.27 6.30
CA ARG A 41 15.85 4.77 5.02
C ARG A 41 16.02 3.70 3.97
N VAL A 42 14.96 3.51 3.19
CA VAL A 42 14.98 2.62 2.04
C VAL A 42 15.62 3.36 0.87
N SER A 43 16.90 3.06 0.63
CA SER A 43 17.59 3.53 -0.58
C SER A 43 17.15 2.75 -1.81
N LEU A 44 17.05 3.44 -2.95
CA LEU A 44 16.67 2.85 -4.23
C LEU A 44 17.85 2.29 -5.01
N GLY A 45 19.08 2.65 -4.61
CA GLY A 45 20.33 2.27 -5.29
C GLY A 45 20.63 3.13 -6.52
N VAL A 46 19.95 4.27 -6.65
CA VAL A 46 20.13 5.23 -7.74
C VAL A 46 20.57 6.54 -7.12
N LYS A 47 21.83 6.93 -7.33
CA LYS A 47 22.45 8.04 -6.59
C LYS A 47 21.68 9.33 -6.75
N SER A 48 21.27 9.64 -7.99
CA SER A 48 20.54 10.88 -8.26
C SER A 48 19.19 10.93 -7.54
N VAL A 49 18.50 9.80 -7.44
CA VAL A 49 17.19 9.72 -6.76
C VAL A 49 17.38 9.69 -5.25
N ASP A 50 18.31 8.88 -4.74
CA ASP A 50 18.58 8.80 -3.31
C ASP A 50 19.06 10.15 -2.76
N GLU A 51 19.91 10.90 -3.48
CA GLU A 51 20.31 12.26 -3.09
C GLU A 51 19.11 13.21 -3.01
N ALA A 52 18.23 13.19 -4.01
CA ALA A 52 16.99 13.98 -4.02
C ALA A 52 16.05 13.61 -2.86
N LEU A 53 16.04 12.34 -2.47
CA LEU A 53 15.29 11.80 -1.34
C LEU A 53 16.08 11.81 -0.03
N GLY A 54 17.20 12.53 0.06
CA GLY A 54 18.03 12.65 1.28
C GLY A 54 18.52 11.31 1.86
N GLY A 55 18.90 10.37 0.98
CA GLY A 55 19.36 9.03 1.31
C GLY A 55 18.30 7.93 1.17
N GLY A 56 17.08 8.25 0.73
CA GLY A 56 16.02 7.27 0.47
C GLY A 56 14.69 7.60 1.16
N LEU A 57 13.73 6.68 1.04
CA LEU A 57 12.39 6.83 1.60
C LEU A 57 12.33 6.40 3.06
N ARG A 58 11.54 7.11 3.86
CA ARG A 58 11.33 6.85 5.29
C ARG A 58 9.98 6.18 5.52
N GLU A 59 9.81 5.57 6.69
CA GLU A 59 8.49 5.20 7.21
C GLU A 59 7.48 6.36 7.13
N GLY A 60 6.20 6.03 6.97
CA GLY A 60 5.13 7.01 6.78
C GLY A 60 4.36 6.82 5.48
N VAL A 61 3.51 7.80 5.15
CA VAL A 61 2.67 7.78 3.96
C VAL A 61 3.30 8.61 2.85
N VAL A 62 3.64 7.94 1.75
CA VAL A 62 4.24 8.57 0.58
C VAL A 62 3.28 8.46 -0.61
N SER A 63 2.91 9.59 -1.21
CA SER A 63 2.14 9.57 -2.47
C SER A 63 3.05 9.60 -3.67
N VAL A 64 2.81 8.71 -4.62
CA VAL A 64 3.50 8.67 -5.91
C VAL A 64 2.51 9.12 -6.97
N ASN A 65 2.68 10.37 -7.41
CA ASN A 65 1.86 10.96 -8.47
C ASN A 65 2.51 10.65 -9.81
N CYS A 66 1.82 10.00 -10.74
CA CYS A 66 2.43 9.59 -12.01
C CYS A 66 1.46 9.68 -13.17
N GLU A 67 1.96 9.94 -14.38
CA GLU A 67 1.14 9.86 -15.58
C GLU A 67 0.64 8.42 -15.79
N ARG A 68 -0.59 8.26 -16.28
CA ARG A 68 -1.15 6.94 -16.57
C ARG A 68 -0.30 6.21 -17.62
N GLY A 69 0.25 5.05 -17.25
CA GLY A 69 1.17 4.29 -18.11
C GLY A 69 2.61 4.80 -18.11
N GLY A 70 2.96 5.74 -17.21
CA GLY A 70 4.33 6.14 -16.95
C GLY A 70 5.07 5.18 -16.01
N ASP A 71 6.29 5.56 -15.64
CA ASP A 71 7.22 4.72 -14.86
C ASP A 71 6.90 4.73 -13.34
N GLY A 72 5.71 5.19 -12.94
CA GLY A 72 5.33 5.33 -11.52
C GLY A 72 5.15 4.00 -10.78
N LEU A 73 4.61 2.98 -11.46
CA LEU A 73 4.51 1.63 -10.90
C LEU A 73 5.89 0.97 -10.82
N ASP A 74 6.69 1.04 -11.88
CA ASP A 74 8.06 0.51 -11.88
C ASP A 74 8.91 1.15 -10.76
N PHE A 75 8.73 2.46 -10.51
CA PHE A 75 9.33 3.15 -9.37
C PHE A 75 8.90 2.51 -8.03
N SER A 76 7.59 2.34 -7.81
CA SER A 76 7.09 1.70 -6.58
C SER A 76 7.53 0.26 -6.40
N LEU A 77 7.60 -0.53 -7.47
CA LEU A 77 8.09 -1.92 -7.42
C LEU A 77 9.59 -1.97 -7.10
N ASN A 78 10.37 -0.99 -7.56
CA ASN A 78 11.77 -0.87 -7.18
C ASN A 78 11.94 -0.47 -5.71
N VAL A 79 11.06 0.38 -5.15
CA VAL A 79 11.04 0.64 -3.70
C VAL A 79 10.72 -0.65 -2.94
N LEU A 80 9.67 -1.37 -3.35
CA LEU A 80 9.30 -2.66 -2.74
C LEU A 80 10.48 -3.64 -2.74
N ALA A 81 11.14 -3.80 -3.90
CA ALA A 81 12.30 -4.68 -4.01
C ALA A 81 13.45 -4.21 -3.11
N SER A 82 13.68 -2.89 -2.99
CA SER A 82 14.69 -2.34 -2.08
C SER A 82 14.40 -2.69 -0.61
N CYS A 83 13.14 -2.53 -0.17
CA CYS A 83 12.72 -2.88 1.20
C CYS A 83 13.00 -4.35 1.52
N LEU A 84 12.61 -5.26 0.61
CA LEU A 84 12.74 -6.70 0.82
C LEU A 84 14.19 -7.20 0.76
N LEU A 85 15.06 -6.50 0.03
CA LEU A 85 16.47 -6.86 -0.11
C LEU A 85 17.32 -6.28 1.02
N GLN A 86 16.94 -5.14 1.60
CA GLN A 86 17.64 -4.54 2.74
C GLN A 86 17.40 -5.31 4.04
N ASP A 87 16.18 -5.80 4.24
CA ASP A 87 15.79 -6.57 5.42
C ASP A 87 15.28 -7.96 5.02
N ALA A 88 15.96 -9.00 5.50
CA ALA A 88 15.62 -10.39 5.25
C ALA A 88 14.31 -10.84 5.94
N THR A 89 13.92 -10.15 7.01
CA THR A 89 12.70 -10.43 7.77
C THR A 89 11.51 -9.60 7.29
N ALA A 90 11.76 -8.61 6.44
CA ALA A 90 10.72 -7.73 5.90
C ALA A 90 9.74 -8.49 5.02
N THR A 91 8.46 -8.27 5.27
CA THR A 91 7.33 -8.66 4.40
C THR A 91 6.67 -7.42 3.81
N ALA A 92 6.09 -7.57 2.63
CA ALA A 92 5.43 -6.50 1.89
C ALA A 92 3.98 -6.86 1.56
N ALA A 93 3.08 -5.87 1.59
CA ALA A 93 1.71 -6.01 1.14
C ALA A 93 1.45 -5.12 -0.09
N VAL A 94 0.79 -5.66 -1.11
CA VAL A 94 0.40 -4.94 -2.33
C VAL A 94 -1.10 -5.04 -2.51
N ILE A 95 -1.79 -3.91 -2.43
CA ILE A 95 -3.24 -3.79 -2.63
C ILE A 95 -3.47 -3.31 -4.07
N ASP A 96 -3.84 -4.24 -4.94
CA ASP A 96 -4.05 -4.02 -6.37
C ASP A 96 -5.54 -3.80 -6.67
N THR A 97 -5.89 -2.58 -7.05
CA THR A 97 -7.23 -2.16 -7.45
C THR A 97 -7.42 -2.13 -8.97
N ALA A 98 -6.32 -2.14 -9.73
CA ALA A 98 -6.34 -1.95 -11.19
C ALA A 98 -6.09 -3.26 -11.95
N GLY A 99 -5.59 -4.30 -11.29
CA GLY A 99 -5.21 -5.57 -11.90
C GLY A 99 -3.93 -5.47 -12.75
N ASN A 100 -3.08 -4.48 -12.49
CA ASN A 100 -1.90 -4.15 -13.30
C ASN A 100 -0.57 -4.60 -12.66
N VAL A 101 -0.61 -5.17 -11.45
CA VAL A 101 0.59 -5.66 -10.77
C VAL A 101 1.01 -6.99 -11.39
N ASP A 102 2.20 -7.01 -11.98
CA ASP A 102 2.81 -8.20 -12.56
C ASP A 102 3.85 -8.82 -11.62
N VAL A 103 3.56 -10.02 -11.13
CA VAL A 103 4.45 -10.79 -10.25
C VAL A 103 5.79 -11.10 -10.93
N LEU A 104 5.79 -11.37 -12.23
CA LEU A 104 7.01 -11.65 -12.99
C LEU A 104 7.88 -10.41 -13.11
N ARG A 105 7.27 -9.22 -13.16
CA ARG A 105 7.98 -7.95 -13.13
C ARG A 105 8.70 -7.75 -11.80
N ILE A 106 8.02 -8.02 -10.67
CA ILE A 106 8.63 -7.95 -9.33
C ILE A 106 9.81 -8.93 -9.25
N TYR A 107 9.60 -10.18 -9.67
CA TYR A 107 10.65 -11.21 -9.70
C TYR A 107 11.86 -10.77 -10.53
N SER A 108 11.63 -10.24 -11.74
CA SER A 108 12.70 -9.78 -12.64
C SER A 108 13.52 -8.64 -12.02
N ILE A 109 12.86 -7.70 -11.34
CA ILE A 109 13.51 -6.61 -10.61
C ILE A 109 14.41 -7.18 -9.51
N ILE A 110 13.89 -8.09 -8.69
CA ILE A 110 14.65 -8.74 -7.60
C ILE A 110 15.87 -9.48 -8.15
N VAL A 111 15.69 -10.33 -9.17
CA VAL A 111 16.78 -11.08 -9.81
C VAL A 111 17.85 -10.14 -10.36
N SER A 112 17.46 -9.06 -11.06
CA SER A 112 18.42 -8.11 -11.62
C SER A 112 19.26 -7.43 -10.52
N ARG A 113 18.66 -7.14 -9.36
CA ARG A 113 19.37 -6.52 -8.23
C ARG A 113 20.33 -7.49 -7.56
N LEU A 114 19.90 -8.73 -7.32
CA LEU A 114 20.74 -9.79 -6.76
C LEU A 114 21.93 -10.14 -7.67
N ASN A 115 21.76 -10.07 -8.99
CA ASN A 115 22.85 -10.32 -9.94
C ASN A 115 23.92 -9.22 -9.94
N VAL A 116 23.57 -8.00 -9.54
CA VAL A 116 24.52 -6.86 -9.51
C VAL A 116 25.23 -6.79 -8.16
N ASP A 117 24.54 -7.12 -7.08
CA ASP A 117 25.02 -6.91 -5.72
C ASP A 117 25.35 -8.24 -5.02
N VAL A 118 26.64 -8.60 -5.09
CA VAL A 118 27.17 -9.84 -4.49
C VAL A 118 27.08 -9.80 -2.96
N ASP A 119 27.19 -8.61 -2.36
CA ASP A 119 27.16 -8.44 -0.90
C ASP A 119 25.74 -8.64 -0.35
N LEU A 120 24.72 -8.21 -1.10
CA LEU A 120 23.31 -8.50 -0.77
C LEU A 120 23.01 -10.00 -0.81
N VAL A 121 23.52 -10.72 -1.82
CA VAL A 121 23.35 -12.18 -1.92
C VAL A 121 23.98 -12.87 -0.71
N GLN A 122 25.17 -12.44 -0.29
CA GLN A 122 25.83 -13.02 0.88
C GLN A 122 25.09 -12.71 2.19
N SER A 123 24.59 -11.49 2.33
CA SER A 123 23.81 -11.05 3.50
C SER A 123 22.52 -11.86 3.62
N LEU A 124 21.76 -11.99 2.53
CA LEU A 124 20.53 -12.77 2.52
C LEU A 124 20.77 -14.26 2.78
N ARG A 125 21.82 -14.86 2.19
CA ARG A 125 22.19 -16.26 2.45
C ARG A 125 22.52 -16.52 3.92
N SER A 126 23.16 -15.56 4.59
CA SER A 126 23.47 -15.69 6.02
C SER A 126 22.24 -15.61 6.92
N SER A 127 21.18 -14.94 6.45
CA SER A 127 19.92 -14.77 7.17
C SER A 127 18.89 -15.87 6.90
N THR A 128 18.94 -16.50 5.73
CA THR A 128 18.07 -17.62 5.40
C THR A 128 18.60 -18.89 6.06
N ASP A 129 17.81 -19.51 6.94
CA ASP A 129 18.08 -20.80 7.62
C ASP A 129 18.29 -22.01 6.68
N CYS A 130 18.33 -21.78 5.37
CA CYS A 130 18.69 -22.78 4.39
C CYS A 130 20.21 -23.01 4.44
N GLY A 131 20.66 -23.92 5.31
CA GLY A 131 22.06 -24.38 5.45
C GLY A 131 22.67 -25.06 4.21
N ARG A 132 22.16 -24.78 3.01
CA ARG A 132 22.74 -25.18 1.72
C ARG A 132 23.51 -24.00 1.14
N GLN A 133 24.83 -24.12 1.04
CA GLN A 133 25.71 -23.10 0.47
C GLN A 133 25.56 -22.89 -1.05
N ASP A 134 24.62 -23.59 -1.71
CA ASP A 134 24.51 -23.65 -3.17
C ASP A 134 23.14 -23.19 -3.70
N VAL A 135 22.43 -22.34 -2.95
CA VAL A 135 21.16 -21.75 -3.39
C VAL A 135 21.45 -20.73 -4.50
N GLY A 136 20.88 -20.97 -5.69
CA GLY A 136 20.98 -20.08 -6.85
C GLY A 136 20.31 -18.73 -6.62
N VAL A 137 20.65 -17.73 -7.44
CA VAL A 137 20.05 -16.38 -7.35
C VAL A 137 18.55 -16.43 -7.56
N GLU A 138 18.10 -17.33 -8.44
CA GLU A 138 16.71 -17.54 -8.82
C GLU A 138 15.87 -18.11 -7.66
N GLU A 139 16.44 -19.03 -6.88
CA GLU A 139 15.80 -19.62 -5.72
C GLU A 139 15.72 -18.60 -4.58
N LEU A 140 16.78 -17.81 -4.37
CA LEU A 140 16.76 -16.71 -3.41
C LEU A 140 15.72 -15.65 -3.78
N ALA A 141 15.63 -15.29 -5.07
CA ALA A 141 14.62 -14.36 -5.56
C ALA A 141 13.19 -14.90 -5.35
N ALA A 142 12.98 -16.21 -5.49
CA ALA A 142 11.69 -16.83 -5.20
C ALA A 142 11.35 -16.75 -3.70
N THR A 143 12.31 -17.03 -2.81
CA THR A 143 12.13 -16.86 -1.36
C THR A 143 11.85 -15.41 -0.97
N VAL A 144 12.46 -14.43 -1.65
CA VAL A 144 12.16 -13.01 -1.46
C VAL A 144 10.73 -12.69 -1.91
N LEU A 145 10.30 -13.24 -3.03
CA LEU A 145 8.97 -13.02 -3.58
C LEU A 145 7.86 -13.64 -2.70
N ASP A 146 8.12 -14.77 -2.05
CA ASP A 146 7.18 -15.40 -1.10
C ASP A 146 6.83 -14.50 0.09
N ARG A 147 7.64 -13.47 0.36
CA ARG A 147 7.40 -12.46 1.40
C ARG A 147 6.46 -11.34 0.96
N VAL A 148 5.94 -11.40 -0.27
CA VAL A 148 5.02 -10.41 -0.84
C VAL A 148 3.60 -10.97 -0.85
N SER A 149 2.70 -10.34 -0.08
CA SER A 149 1.27 -10.58 -0.17
C SER A 149 0.62 -9.64 -1.18
N ILE A 150 -0.12 -10.18 -2.14
CA ILE A 150 -0.85 -9.38 -3.15
C ILE A 150 -2.35 -9.60 -2.96
N MET A 151 -3.05 -8.49 -2.70
CA MET A 151 -4.47 -8.46 -2.39
C MET A 151 -5.20 -7.73 -3.52
N ARG A 152 -6.09 -8.43 -4.23
CA ARG A 152 -6.86 -7.83 -5.31
C ARG A 152 -8.20 -7.32 -4.79
N VAL A 153 -8.45 -6.03 -4.98
CA VAL A 153 -9.65 -5.34 -4.49
C VAL A 153 -10.35 -4.62 -5.64
N PHE A 154 -11.66 -4.43 -5.54
CA PHE A 154 -12.46 -3.86 -6.64
C PHE A 154 -13.07 -2.49 -6.32
N ASP A 155 -13.23 -2.17 -5.05
CA ASP A 155 -13.84 -0.94 -4.58
C ASP A 155 -13.15 -0.41 -3.33
N PHE A 156 -13.65 0.72 -2.83
CA PHE A 156 -13.06 1.38 -1.67
C PHE A 156 -13.25 0.57 -0.38
N VAL A 157 -14.34 -0.19 -0.26
CA VAL A 157 -14.58 -1.04 0.91
C VAL A 157 -13.54 -2.15 0.96
N GLY A 158 -13.27 -2.80 -0.17
CA GLY A 158 -12.20 -3.79 -0.27
C GLY A 158 -10.82 -3.22 0.06
N VAL A 159 -10.52 -1.96 -0.29
CA VAL A 159 -9.27 -1.30 0.15
C VAL A 159 -9.21 -1.16 1.67
N MET A 160 -10.31 -0.75 2.32
CA MET A 160 -10.34 -0.62 3.78
C MET A 160 -10.19 -1.97 4.48
N GLU A 161 -10.87 -3.00 3.99
CA GLU A 161 -10.75 -4.38 4.50
C GLU A 161 -9.32 -4.89 4.34
N ALA A 162 -8.70 -4.63 3.17
CA ALA A 162 -7.34 -5.04 2.90
C ALA A 162 -6.32 -4.38 3.85
N VAL A 163 -6.45 -3.08 4.08
CA VAL A 163 -5.63 -2.37 5.09
C VAL A 163 -5.93 -2.87 6.51
N GLY A 164 -7.18 -3.24 6.78
CA GLY A 164 -7.59 -3.88 8.04
C GLY A 164 -6.86 -5.20 8.28
N GLU A 165 -6.77 -6.07 7.28
CA GLU A 165 -6.03 -7.33 7.36
C GLU A 165 -4.53 -7.11 7.62
N VAL A 166 -3.91 -6.14 6.92
CA VAL A 166 -2.51 -5.77 7.17
C VAL A 166 -2.33 -5.27 8.62
N LYS A 167 -3.26 -4.45 9.10
CA LYS A 167 -3.25 -3.94 10.48
C LYS A 167 -3.41 -5.08 11.50
N GLU A 168 -4.32 -6.01 11.28
CA GLU A 168 -4.52 -7.17 12.16
C GLU A 168 -3.27 -8.06 12.21
N GLY A 169 -2.61 -8.27 11.07
CA GLY A 169 -1.33 -8.97 10.99
C GLY A 169 -0.21 -8.28 11.78
N LEU A 170 -0.22 -6.95 11.86
CA LEU A 170 0.70 -6.15 12.67
C LEU A 170 0.34 -6.19 14.17
N GLU A 171 -0.94 -6.12 14.52
CA GLU A 171 -1.44 -6.14 15.90
C GLU A 171 -1.34 -7.51 16.58
N GLY A 172 -1.64 -8.58 15.84
CA GLY A 172 -1.55 -9.96 16.32
C GLY A 172 -0.14 -10.34 16.76
N ARG A 173 0.89 -9.67 16.22
CA ARG A 173 2.30 -9.84 16.62
C ARG A 173 2.59 -9.14 17.95
N LYS A 174 2.20 -7.87 18.09
CA LYS A 174 2.48 -7.08 19.31
C LYS A 174 1.91 -7.69 20.59
N LYS A 175 0.76 -8.39 20.50
CA LYS A 175 0.16 -9.11 21.64
C LYS A 175 0.98 -10.33 22.07
N ASN A 176 1.64 -11.02 21.13
CA ASN A 176 2.49 -12.18 21.44
C ASN A 176 3.81 -11.76 22.09
N ASP A 177 4.33 -10.58 21.77
CA ASP A 177 5.56 -10.07 22.40
C ASP A 177 5.30 -9.59 23.83
N ALA A 178 4.21 -8.84 24.05
CA ALA A 178 3.86 -8.34 25.38
C ALA A 178 3.41 -9.45 26.37
N SER A 179 2.89 -10.57 25.87
CA SER A 179 2.51 -11.71 26.72
C SER A 179 3.69 -12.62 27.09
N LYS A 180 4.78 -12.63 26.30
CA LYS A 180 6.01 -13.36 26.64
C LYS A 180 6.82 -12.66 27.75
N GLU A 181 6.78 -11.33 27.86
CA GLU A 181 7.52 -10.61 28.92
C GLU A 181 6.90 -10.74 30.32
N HIS A 182 5.60 -11.07 30.44
CA HIS A 182 4.92 -11.14 31.73
C HIS A 182 4.82 -12.55 32.34
N ASP A 183 5.16 -13.60 31.60
CA ASP A 183 5.01 -15.01 32.03
C ASP A 183 6.31 -15.65 32.58
N GLU A 184 7.46 -14.97 32.50
CA GLU A 184 8.73 -15.49 33.09
C GLU A 184 8.98 -15.07 34.55
N VAL A 185 8.10 -14.29 35.18
CA VAL A 185 8.20 -13.91 36.61
C VAL A 185 6.97 -14.34 37.40
N ARG A 186 6.55 -15.61 37.28
CA ARG A 186 5.70 -16.20 38.32
C ARG A 186 5.72 -17.73 38.32
N MET A 187 6.81 -18.31 38.83
CA MET A 187 6.77 -19.68 39.32
C MET A 187 7.42 -19.80 40.71
N GLU A 188 6.71 -20.50 41.59
CA GLU A 188 6.98 -20.89 42.98
C GLU A 188 6.37 -20.01 44.10
N VAL A 189 5.18 -20.39 44.57
CA VAL A 189 5.00 -21.09 45.87
C VAL A 189 3.75 -21.98 45.77
N VAL A 190 3.97 -23.29 45.93
CA VAL A 190 2.95 -24.33 46.11
C VAL A 190 2.52 -24.36 47.58
N THR A 191 1.22 -24.23 47.85
CA THR A 191 0.56 -24.85 49.01
C THR A 191 -0.92 -25.09 48.71
N GLU A 192 -1.30 -26.36 48.61
CA GLU A 192 -2.65 -26.91 48.76
C GLU A 192 -2.81 -27.50 50.19
N PRO A 193 -3.98 -28.00 50.66
CA PRO A 193 -5.38 -27.66 50.34
C PRO A 193 -6.30 -27.62 51.59
N THR A 194 -7.49 -27.00 51.52
CA THR A 194 -8.70 -27.45 52.25
C THR A 194 -9.98 -26.80 51.66
N GLY A 195 -11.00 -27.61 51.32
CA GLY A 195 -12.24 -27.23 50.57
C GLY A 195 -13.30 -26.46 51.39
N PRO A 196 -14.64 -26.60 51.14
CA PRO A 196 -15.37 -27.34 50.10
C PRO A 196 -16.43 -26.52 49.29
N THR A 197 -16.81 -27.10 48.14
CA THR A 197 -18.16 -27.22 47.53
C THR A 197 -19.17 -26.05 47.61
N GLU A 198 -19.53 -25.49 46.45
CA GLU A 198 -20.91 -25.04 46.14
C GLU A 198 -21.17 -25.00 44.61
N GLU A 199 -22.42 -25.31 44.23
CA GLU A 199 -22.88 -25.80 42.93
C GLU A 199 -23.09 -24.71 41.84
N PRO A 200 -23.03 -25.06 40.54
CA PRO A 200 -23.44 -24.15 39.46
C PRO A 200 -24.95 -24.20 39.23
N ARG A 201 -25.61 -23.04 39.38
CA ARG A 201 -27.02 -22.85 39.04
C ARG A 201 -27.23 -22.85 37.53
N GLU A 202 -27.91 -23.88 37.06
CA GLU A 202 -28.74 -23.92 35.85
C GLU A 202 -29.71 -22.73 35.80
N ARG A 203 -29.85 -22.11 34.62
CA ARG A 203 -31.13 -21.50 34.22
C ARG A 203 -31.48 -21.95 32.81
N ILE A 204 -32.59 -22.67 32.80
CA ILE A 204 -33.29 -23.31 31.69
C ILE A 204 -34.18 -22.28 30.97
N ILE A 205 -34.40 -22.58 29.69
CA ILE A 205 -35.20 -21.95 28.63
C ILE A 205 -36.71 -22.08 28.90
N ALA A 206 -37.51 -21.11 28.43
CA ALA A 206 -38.94 -21.25 28.08
C ALA A 206 -39.31 -20.05 27.17
N ASP A 207 -39.52 -20.24 25.85
CA ASP A 207 -40.82 -20.34 25.13
C ASP A 207 -41.60 -18.99 25.12
N SER A 208 -42.36 -18.50 24.12
CA SER A 208 -43.18 -19.02 23.01
C SER A 208 -43.27 -17.89 21.93
N GLU A 209 -43.30 -18.16 20.62
CA GLU A 209 -44.48 -18.35 19.75
C GLU A 209 -45.36 -17.09 19.55
N GLY A 210 -45.63 -16.74 18.28
CA GLY A 210 -46.49 -15.61 17.88
C GLY A 210 -46.47 -15.35 16.37
N GLU A 211 -47.43 -15.97 15.70
CA GLU A 211 -47.91 -15.85 14.31
C GLU A 211 -48.08 -14.36 13.87
N GLU A 212 -48.16 -13.93 12.61
CA GLU A 212 -48.98 -14.33 11.46
C GLU A 212 -48.41 -13.63 10.19
N GLU A 213 -48.58 -14.30 9.04
CA GLU A 213 -49.16 -13.81 7.76
C GLU A 213 -48.84 -12.33 7.34
N ASP A 214 -48.28 -12.07 6.15
CA ASP A 214 -49.09 -12.02 4.93
C ASP A 214 -48.28 -12.11 3.63
N GLU A 215 -48.88 -12.86 2.72
CA GLU A 215 -48.61 -12.98 1.29
C GLU A 215 -48.89 -11.66 0.53
N MET A 216 -48.06 -11.32 -0.47
CA MET A 216 -48.43 -10.67 -1.75
C MET A 216 -47.19 -10.72 -2.66
N LEU A 217 -46.97 -11.73 -3.51
CA LEU A 217 -47.71 -12.09 -4.73
C LEU A 217 -48.01 -10.90 -5.66
N PHE A 218 -47.10 -10.64 -6.62
CA PHE A 218 -47.49 -10.29 -7.99
C PHE A 218 -46.45 -10.85 -8.97
N ASP A 219 -46.73 -12.06 -9.46
CA ASP A 219 -46.32 -12.54 -10.78
C ASP A 219 -47.19 -11.86 -11.84
N THR A 220 -46.59 -11.30 -12.90
CA THR A 220 -47.19 -11.35 -14.26
C THR A 220 -46.10 -11.19 -15.35
N GLU A 221 -45.50 -12.32 -15.72
CA GLU A 221 -45.57 -12.96 -17.05
C GLU A 221 -45.24 -12.26 -18.41
N VAL A 222 -44.39 -13.00 -19.15
CA VAL A 222 -44.19 -13.22 -20.62
C VAL A 222 -43.54 -12.15 -21.54
N ALA A 223 -42.32 -12.46 -22.01
CA ALA A 223 -42.04 -12.71 -23.44
C ALA A 223 -40.63 -13.28 -23.70
N LYS A 224 -40.60 -14.59 -23.97
CA LYS A 224 -39.75 -15.35 -24.93
C LYS A 224 -38.54 -14.63 -25.54
N THR A 225 -37.35 -15.23 -25.47
CA THR A 225 -36.62 -15.76 -26.65
C THR A 225 -35.52 -16.73 -26.19
N SER A 226 -35.50 -17.89 -26.83
CA SER A 226 -34.61 -19.04 -26.69
C SER A 226 -33.20 -18.82 -27.27
N SER A 227 -32.17 -19.35 -26.59
CA SER A 227 -31.02 -20.00 -27.25
C SER A 227 -30.31 -20.96 -26.29
N SER A 228 -29.63 -21.95 -26.85
CA SER A 228 -29.49 -23.31 -26.33
C SER A 228 -28.03 -23.73 -26.04
N ILE A 229 -27.84 -24.62 -25.04
CA ILE A 229 -26.86 -25.76 -24.94
C ILE A 229 -25.40 -25.43 -24.55
N PRO A 230 -24.64 -26.30 -23.80
CA PRO A 230 -24.97 -27.27 -22.74
C PRO A 230 -24.04 -27.22 -21.49
N VAL A 231 -24.52 -27.77 -20.36
CA VAL A 231 -23.73 -28.03 -19.14
C VAL A 231 -23.41 -29.53 -19.06
N GLN A 232 -22.13 -29.88 -18.98
CA GLN A 232 -21.66 -31.23 -18.63
C GLN A 232 -21.72 -31.43 -17.11
N ARG A 233 -22.45 -32.46 -16.68
CA ARG A 233 -22.43 -33.01 -15.33
C ARG A 233 -21.37 -34.12 -15.25
N LEU A 234 -20.54 -34.07 -14.21
CA LEU A 234 -19.73 -35.19 -13.74
C LEU A 234 -20.24 -35.60 -12.36
N SER A 235 -20.54 -36.89 -12.23
CA SER A 235 -21.00 -37.60 -11.04
C SER A 235 -19.87 -38.49 -10.52
N VAL A 236 -19.56 -38.50 -9.21
CA VAL A 236 -19.03 -39.63 -8.41
C VAL A 236 -19.21 -39.28 -6.92
N GLU A 237 -20.25 -39.80 -6.26
CA GLU A 237 -20.29 -40.83 -5.18
C GLU A 237 -19.66 -40.49 -3.80
N PRO A 238 -20.38 -40.72 -2.69
CA PRO A 238 -19.87 -40.58 -1.32
C PRO A 238 -19.40 -41.95 -0.78
N ASN A 239 -18.30 -41.97 -0.02
CA ASN A 239 -17.95 -43.16 0.76
C ASN A 239 -17.65 -42.78 2.22
N VAL A 240 -18.45 -43.37 3.11
CA VAL A 240 -18.39 -43.28 4.56
C VAL A 240 -17.79 -44.58 5.06
N THR A 241 -16.67 -44.55 5.77
CA THR A 241 -16.39 -45.58 6.80
C THR A 241 -15.27 -45.15 7.76
N SER A 242 -15.64 -44.94 9.03
CA SER A 242 -14.80 -45.19 10.21
C SER A 242 -15.27 -46.54 10.80
N PRO A 243 -14.45 -47.32 11.55
CA PRO A 243 -14.33 -47.06 13.00
C PRO A 243 -13.03 -47.54 13.74
N ALA A 244 -12.86 -46.93 14.93
CA ALA A 244 -12.45 -47.46 16.25
C ALA A 244 -10.98 -47.81 16.64
N ALA A 245 -10.52 -47.10 17.70
CA ALA A 245 -9.79 -47.46 18.94
C ALA A 245 -8.79 -48.65 18.95
N THR A 246 -7.61 -48.63 19.64
CA THR A 246 -7.42 -48.39 21.09
C THR A 246 -5.91 -48.32 21.46
N THR A 247 -5.58 -47.54 22.51
CA THR A 247 -4.52 -47.71 23.56
C THR A 247 -2.99 -47.52 23.34
N ALA A 248 -2.47 -46.59 24.17
CA ALA A 248 -1.36 -46.74 25.15
C ALA A 248 0.09 -46.28 24.81
N THR A 249 0.45 -45.16 25.45
CA THR A 249 1.69 -44.81 26.18
C THR A 249 3.08 -45.22 25.65
N ALA A 250 3.90 -44.20 25.35
CA ALA A 250 5.31 -44.17 25.77
C ALA A 250 5.81 -42.71 25.86
N ALA A 251 6.27 -42.33 27.06
CA ALA A 251 6.98 -41.08 27.31
C ALA A 251 8.33 -41.10 26.61
N THR A 252 8.71 -39.98 25.98
CA THR A 252 10.04 -39.75 25.37
C THR A 252 10.48 -38.33 25.73
N PRO A 253 11.76 -38.11 26.07
CA PRO A 253 12.20 -37.01 26.93
C PRO A 253 12.30 -35.67 26.20
N ALA A 254 12.26 -34.61 27.01
CA ALA A 254 12.39 -33.21 26.67
C ALA A 254 13.44 -32.96 25.56
N GLN A 255 12.96 -32.60 24.38
CA GLN A 255 13.77 -31.99 23.34
C GLN A 255 14.14 -30.55 23.75
N PRO A 256 15.38 -30.11 23.49
CA PRO A 256 15.77 -28.72 23.69
C PRO A 256 14.89 -27.82 22.83
N LYS A 257 14.36 -26.74 23.44
CA LYS A 257 13.57 -25.69 22.80
C LYS A 257 14.23 -25.29 21.47
N GLN A 258 13.61 -25.66 20.35
CA GLN A 258 14.01 -25.15 19.05
C GLN A 258 13.83 -23.61 19.07
N PRO A 259 14.78 -22.84 18.54
CA PRO A 259 14.55 -21.42 18.30
C PRO A 259 13.32 -21.30 17.40
N GLY A 260 12.32 -20.54 17.86
CA GLY A 260 11.12 -20.28 17.07
C GLY A 260 11.51 -19.68 15.70
N PRO A 261 10.71 -19.93 14.66
CA PRO A 261 10.98 -19.36 13.35
C PRO A 261 11.14 -17.83 13.45
N PRO A 262 12.08 -17.23 12.70
CA PRO A 262 12.33 -15.79 12.75
C PRO A 262 11.03 -15.01 12.51
N GLU A 263 10.74 -14.09 13.42
CA GLU A 263 9.52 -13.30 13.37
C GLU A 263 9.58 -12.34 12.18
N THR A 264 8.80 -12.61 11.14
CA THR A 264 8.66 -11.72 9.99
C THR A 264 8.07 -10.38 10.42
N LYS A 265 8.46 -9.25 9.81
CA LYS A 265 7.96 -7.90 10.09
C LYS A 265 7.42 -7.27 8.82
N THR A 266 6.15 -6.85 8.79
CA THR A 266 5.62 -6.12 7.62
C THR A 266 6.11 -4.68 7.67
N SER A 267 7.04 -4.33 6.78
CA SER A 267 7.67 -3.01 6.74
C SER A 267 7.25 -2.15 5.55
N PHE A 268 6.57 -2.75 4.56
CA PHE A 268 6.16 -2.05 3.34
C PHE A 268 4.73 -2.37 2.92
N MET A 269 4.01 -1.34 2.44
CA MET A 269 2.68 -1.48 1.83
C MET A 269 2.56 -0.62 0.57
N LEU A 270 2.02 -1.17 -0.51
CA LEU A 270 1.71 -0.47 -1.76
C LEU A 270 0.21 -0.50 -2.04
N ILE A 271 -0.38 0.63 -2.40
CA ILE A 271 -1.79 0.76 -2.80
C ILE A 271 -1.85 1.29 -4.24
N ASP A 272 -2.21 0.44 -5.22
CA ASP A 272 -2.28 0.79 -6.64
C ASP A 272 -3.67 0.53 -7.25
N SER A 273 -4.51 1.51 -7.56
CA SER A 273 -4.50 2.92 -7.16
C SER A 273 -5.76 3.25 -6.35
N LEU A 274 -5.61 4.02 -5.29
CA LEU A 274 -6.72 4.47 -4.44
C LEU A 274 -7.78 5.27 -5.23
N SER A 275 -7.34 6.02 -6.24
CA SER A 275 -8.23 6.83 -7.09
C SER A 275 -9.22 5.98 -7.90
N HIS A 276 -8.81 4.78 -8.31
CA HIS A 276 -9.65 3.87 -9.08
C HIS A 276 -10.81 3.35 -8.22
N ALA A 277 -10.50 2.89 -7.01
CA ALA A 277 -11.47 2.42 -6.02
C ALA A 277 -12.47 3.53 -5.59
N LEU A 278 -12.03 4.78 -5.57
CA LEU A 278 -12.87 5.94 -5.21
C LEU A 278 -13.65 6.55 -6.36
N SER A 279 -13.33 6.20 -7.61
CA SER A 279 -13.87 6.88 -8.79
C SER A 279 -15.40 6.85 -8.88
N SER A 280 -16.03 5.76 -8.43
CA SER A 280 -17.49 5.61 -8.37
C SER A 280 -18.12 6.51 -7.30
N HIS A 281 -17.47 6.63 -6.15
CA HIS A 281 -17.93 7.44 -5.02
C HIS A 281 -17.76 8.94 -5.29
N LEU A 282 -16.63 9.35 -5.86
CA LEU A 282 -16.35 10.75 -6.21
C LEU A 282 -17.32 11.30 -7.26
N LYS A 283 -17.83 10.45 -8.16
CA LYS A 283 -18.82 10.83 -9.18
C LYS A 283 -20.24 10.95 -8.61
N LYS A 284 -20.61 10.12 -7.63
CA LYS A 284 -21.95 10.10 -7.04
C LYS A 284 -22.09 11.18 -5.97
N ASP A 285 -21.23 11.14 -4.97
CA ASP A 285 -21.31 11.99 -3.77
C ASP A 285 -19.91 12.49 -3.38
N PHE A 286 -19.45 13.55 -4.05
CA PHE A 286 -18.12 14.12 -3.83
C PHE A 286 -17.84 14.44 -2.34
N PRO A 287 -18.72 15.12 -1.57
CA PRO A 287 -18.43 15.43 -0.17
C PRO A 287 -18.30 14.19 0.71
N ARG A 288 -19.14 13.18 0.48
CA ARG A 288 -19.11 11.92 1.24
C ARG A 288 -17.84 11.14 0.95
N ALA A 289 -17.47 11.03 -0.33
CA ALA A 289 -16.24 10.38 -0.76
C ALA A 289 -15.00 11.04 -0.14
N THR A 290 -14.97 12.37 -0.10
CA THR A 290 -13.89 13.14 0.53
C THR A 290 -13.80 12.86 2.03
N ASN A 291 -14.90 12.92 2.78
CA ASN A 291 -14.91 12.63 4.22
C ASN A 291 -14.44 11.20 4.54
N LEU A 292 -14.79 10.26 3.67
CA LEU A 292 -14.41 8.87 3.81
C LEU A 292 -12.90 8.70 3.54
N LEU A 293 -12.40 9.29 2.45
CA LEU A 293 -10.98 9.34 2.13
C LEU A 293 -10.14 10.00 3.23
N THR A 294 -10.59 11.12 3.80
CA THR A 294 -9.86 11.79 4.89
C THR A 294 -9.76 10.92 6.14
N THR A 295 -10.84 10.21 6.49
CA THR A 295 -10.85 9.29 7.64
C THR A 295 -9.89 8.13 7.40
N PHE A 296 -9.92 7.55 6.20
CA PHE A 296 -9.02 6.48 5.80
C PHE A 296 -7.55 6.92 5.83
N LEU A 297 -7.21 8.07 5.23
CA LEU A 297 -5.83 8.57 5.20
C LEU A 297 -5.31 8.92 6.60
N HIS A 298 -6.17 9.41 7.49
CA HIS A 298 -5.83 9.63 8.90
C HIS A 298 -5.50 8.31 9.61
N SER A 299 -6.37 7.30 9.44
CA SER A 299 -6.13 5.96 9.99
C SER A 299 -4.85 5.33 9.43
N LEU A 300 -4.59 5.51 8.13
CA LEU A 300 -3.39 5.01 7.47
C LEU A 300 -2.13 5.71 7.99
N SER A 301 -2.15 7.04 8.15
CA SER A 301 -1.03 7.78 8.74
C SER A 301 -0.73 7.31 10.16
N HIS A 302 -1.76 7.13 10.98
CA HIS A 302 -1.60 6.57 12.32
C HIS A 302 -1.00 5.15 12.29
N LEU A 303 -1.47 4.29 11.39
CA LEU A 303 -0.94 2.93 11.19
C LEU A 303 0.55 2.96 10.84
N THR A 304 0.94 3.81 9.88
CA THR A 304 2.34 3.90 9.44
C THR A 304 3.30 4.35 10.54
N ARG A 305 2.87 5.28 11.39
CA ARG A 305 3.65 5.77 12.53
C ARG A 305 3.72 4.76 13.67
N THR A 306 2.65 4.02 13.90
CA THR A 306 2.58 3.04 15.01
C THR A 306 3.46 1.82 14.76
N TYR A 307 3.61 1.40 13.49
CA TYR A 307 4.29 0.16 13.13
C TYR A 307 5.56 0.35 12.30
N SER A 308 6.07 1.58 12.17
CA SER A 308 7.23 1.88 11.32
C SER A 308 7.09 1.33 9.89
N LEU A 309 5.91 1.54 9.31
CA LEU A 309 5.53 1.02 8.00
C LEU A 309 5.69 2.10 6.94
N LEU A 310 6.35 1.78 5.81
CA LEU A 310 6.37 2.62 4.62
C LEU A 310 5.16 2.28 3.74
N ALA A 311 4.21 3.21 3.61
CA ALA A 311 3.04 3.06 2.74
C ALA A 311 3.15 3.94 1.49
N LEU A 312 3.23 3.32 0.31
CA LEU A 312 3.17 4.00 -0.98
C LEU A 312 1.75 3.99 -1.56
N ILE A 313 1.24 5.17 -1.91
CA ILE A 313 -0.05 5.35 -2.56
C ILE A 313 0.18 5.81 -4.00
N GLN A 314 -0.18 4.98 -4.98
CA GLN A 314 -0.17 5.39 -6.38
C GLN A 314 -1.38 6.26 -6.69
N ASN A 315 -1.10 7.47 -7.17
CA ASN A 315 -2.11 8.46 -7.53
C ASN A 315 -1.92 8.89 -8.99
N PRO A 316 -2.74 8.40 -9.93
CA PRO A 316 -2.61 8.79 -11.33
C PRO A 316 -2.83 10.29 -11.48
N ALA A 317 -2.01 10.88 -12.33
CA ALA A 317 -2.07 12.27 -12.69
C ALA A 317 -2.38 12.38 -14.20
N SER A 318 -3.16 13.40 -14.55
CA SER A 318 -3.59 13.62 -15.93
C SER A 318 -3.44 15.10 -16.28
N VAL A 319 -3.11 15.37 -17.54
CA VAL A 319 -3.09 16.73 -18.05
C VAL A 319 -4.54 17.25 -18.13
N PRO A 320 -4.85 18.45 -17.61
CA PRO A 320 -6.17 19.03 -17.74
C PRO A 320 -6.55 19.14 -19.21
N ARG A 321 -7.75 18.67 -19.54
CA ARG A 321 -8.27 18.76 -20.90
C ARG A 321 -8.52 20.23 -21.25
N ASP A 322 -8.01 20.67 -22.40
CA ASP A 322 -8.32 22.00 -22.90
C ASP A 322 -9.85 22.17 -23.01
N PRO A 323 -10.39 23.33 -22.60
CA PRO A 323 -11.81 23.60 -22.72
C PRO A 323 -12.18 23.50 -24.20
N VAL A 324 -13.03 22.52 -24.53
CA VAL A 324 -13.56 22.38 -25.89
C VAL A 324 -14.24 23.70 -26.24
N PRO A 325 -13.85 24.39 -27.33
CA PRO A 325 -14.50 25.62 -27.73
C PRO A 325 -16.00 25.35 -27.86
N PRO A 326 -16.87 26.20 -27.26
CA PRO A 326 -18.30 25.95 -27.27
C PRO A 326 -18.74 25.84 -28.73
N HIS A 327 -19.24 24.67 -29.11
CA HIS A 327 -20.01 24.55 -30.35
C HIS A 327 -21.15 25.56 -30.26
N GLN A 328 -21.07 26.58 -31.12
CA GLN A 328 -22.04 27.65 -31.24
C GLN A 328 -23.41 27.07 -31.60
N SER A 329 -24.13 26.62 -30.58
CA SER A 329 -25.57 26.40 -30.65
C SER A 329 -26.17 27.74 -30.27
N PRO A 330 -26.92 28.44 -31.14
CA PRO A 330 -27.56 29.69 -30.79
C PRO A 330 -28.78 29.39 -29.90
N SER A 331 -28.55 29.09 -28.61
CA SER A 331 -29.60 29.09 -27.60
C SER A 331 -29.53 30.40 -26.82
N ILE A 332 -30.50 31.27 -27.12
CA ILE A 332 -30.78 32.54 -26.46
C ILE A 332 -31.19 32.26 -25.01
N ASN A 333 -30.63 33.04 -24.06
CA ASN A 333 -31.01 33.17 -22.65
C ASN A 333 -30.66 32.04 -21.66
N SER A 334 -29.37 31.88 -21.36
CA SER A 334 -28.96 31.51 -19.99
C SER A 334 -27.72 32.30 -19.59
N GLU A 335 -27.79 32.98 -18.45
CA GLU A 335 -26.71 33.77 -17.88
C GLU A 335 -25.48 32.88 -17.61
N PRO A 336 -24.28 33.29 -18.03
CA PRO A 336 -23.08 32.51 -17.74
C PRO A 336 -22.62 32.79 -16.31
N GLN A 337 -22.91 31.88 -15.38
CA GLN A 337 -22.17 31.78 -14.12
C GLN A 337 -20.71 31.39 -14.45
N LYS A 338 -19.89 32.40 -14.76
CA LYS A 338 -18.43 32.28 -14.86
C LYS A 338 -17.86 32.07 -13.46
N ILE A 339 -17.90 30.83 -12.97
CA ILE A 339 -16.92 30.42 -11.96
C ILE A 339 -15.58 30.35 -12.69
N HIS A 340 -14.82 31.44 -12.60
CA HIS A 340 -13.45 31.53 -13.08
C HIS A 340 -12.58 30.60 -12.21
N ARG A 341 -12.69 29.28 -12.40
CA ARG A 341 -11.74 28.33 -11.85
C ARG A 341 -10.45 28.50 -12.63
N GLN A 342 -9.58 29.38 -12.13
CA GLN A 342 -8.18 29.35 -12.54
C GLN A 342 -7.69 27.90 -12.39
N PRO A 343 -7.02 27.33 -13.40
CA PRO A 343 -6.43 26.02 -13.25
C PRO A 343 -5.47 26.07 -12.05
N PRO A 344 -5.50 25.07 -11.16
CA PRO A 344 -4.59 25.02 -10.03
C PRO A 344 -3.15 25.15 -10.56
N ALA A 345 -2.31 25.87 -9.80
CA ALA A 345 -0.92 26.05 -10.17
C ALA A 345 -0.26 24.68 -10.39
N PRO A 346 0.62 24.56 -11.40
CA PRO A 346 1.32 23.30 -11.65
C PRO A 346 2.09 22.89 -10.39
N VAL A 347 1.98 21.62 -10.05
CA VAL A 347 2.56 21.03 -8.84
C VAL A 347 4.08 20.84 -9.00
N SER A 348 4.58 20.94 -10.23
CA SER A 348 5.96 20.66 -10.62
C SER A 348 6.79 21.93 -10.83
N ILE A 349 8.07 21.89 -10.47
CA ILE A 349 9.07 22.90 -10.87
C ILE A 349 9.35 22.89 -12.38
N PHE A 350 9.03 21.78 -13.06
CA PHE A 350 9.20 21.66 -14.49
C PHE A 350 7.99 22.28 -15.18
N ALA A 351 8.19 23.43 -15.83
CA ALA A 351 7.12 24.13 -16.56
C ALA A 351 6.48 23.29 -17.68
N SER A 352 7.17 22.26 -18.18
CA SER A 352 6.65 21.29 -19.15
C SER A 352 5.66 20.31 -18.53
N ASN A 353 5.67 20.13 -17.21
CA ASN A 353 4.83 19.17 -16.52
C ASN A 353 3.52 19.84 -16.07
N LYS A 354 2.45 19.48 -16.78
CA LYS A 354 1.08 19.96 -16.54
C LYS A 354 0.21 18.93 -15.83
N LEU A 355 0.81 17.89 -15.24
CA LEU A 355 0.07 16.80 -14.62
C LEU A 355 -0.66 17.29 -13.36
N ILE A 356 -1.94 16.97 -13.28
CA ILE A 356 -2.78 17.21 -12.11
C ILE A 356 -3.10 15.85 -11.48
N PRO A 357 -2.67 15.59 -10.23
CA PRO A 357 -2.98 14.35 -9.53
C PRO A 357 -4.48 14.19 -9.25
N ALA A 358 -5.03 12.98 -9.39
CA ALA A 358 -6.46 12.72 -9.23
C ALA A 358 -6.98 13.09 -7.82
N LEU A 359 -6.20 12.80 -6.78
CA LEU A 359 -6.54 13.11 -5.39
C LEU A 359 -5.84 14.38 -4.85
N GLY A 360 -5.41 15.30 -5.73
CA GLY A 360 -4.56 16.45 -5.37
C GLY A 360 -5.16 17.46 -4.38
N HIS A 361 -6.46 17.41 -4.09
CA HIS A 361 -7.13 18.33 -3.17
C HIS A 361 -7.19 17.81 -1.72
N VAL A 362 -6.97 16.51 -1.50
CA VAL A 362 -7.05 15.87 -0.17
C VAL A 362 -5.72 15.26 0.22
N LEU A 363 -5.12 14.49 -0.70
CA LEU A 363 -3.93 13.69 -0.42
C LEU A 363 -2.75 14.50 0.15
N PRO A 364 -2.41 15.71 -0.33
CA PRO A 364 -1.27 16.47 0.16
C PRO A 364 -1.28 16.77 1.67
N VAL A 365 -2.46 16.83 2.30
CA VAL A 365 -2.59 17.15 3.72
C VAL A 365 -2.25 15.96 4.63
N TYR A 366 -2.36 14.74 4.12
CA TYR A 366 -2.22 13.50 4.90
C TYR A 366 -0.97 12.69 4.58
N VAL A 367 -0.22 13.09 3.55
CA VAL A 367 1.06 12.45 3.22
C VAL A 367 2.20 13.11 3.99
N ASP A 368 3.23 12.32 4.27
CA ASP A 368 4.50 12.81 4.80
C ASP A 368 5.41 13.27 3.65
N MET A 369 5.30 12.61 2.48
CA MET A 369 6.00 12.98 1.25
C MET A 369 5.11 12.79 0.01
N GLY A 370 5.13 13.78 -0.88
CA GLY A 370 4.52 13.73 -2.20
C GLY A 370 5.60 13.71 -3.27
N LEU A 371 5.58 12.67 -4.09
CA LEU A 371 6.46 12.49 -5.22
C LEU A 371 5.68 12.67 -6.52
N LEU A 372 6.33 13.23 -7.53
CA LEU A 372 5.84 13.30 -8.90
C LEU A 372 6.82 12.58 -9.81
N VAL A 373 6.39 11.46 -10.37
CA VAL A 373 7.16 10.65 -11.32
C VAL A 373 6.69 11.00 -12.73
N SER A 374 7.60 11.58 -13.51
CA SER A 374 7.34 12.01 -14.88
C SER A 374 8.41 11.47 -15.84
N ARG A 375 8.10 11.42 -17.14
CA ARG A 375 9.08 11.03 -18.17
C ARG A 375 9.49 12.27 -18.95
N LEU A 376 10.79 12.55 -18.99
CA LEU A 376 11.35 13.66 -19.77
C LEU A 376 12.29 13.15 -20.87
N PRO A 377 12.41 13.87 -22.01
CA PRO A 377 13.39 13.55 -23.03
C PRO A 377 14.83 13.66 -22.49
N ARG A 378 15.67 12.68 -22.79
CA ARG A 378 17.04 12.58 -22.26
C ARG A 378 17.96 13.69 -22.76
N GLY A 379 17.86 14.05 -24.04
CA GLY A 379 18.73 15.03 -24.69
C GLY A 379 17.97 16.13 -25.42
N LYS A 380 18.71 17.16 -25.86
CA LYS A 380 18.14 18.28 -26.65
C LYS A 380 17.51 17.81 -27.96
N LEU A 381 18.13 16.82 -28.62
CA LEU A 381 17.59 16.23 -29.85
C LEU A 381 16.32 15.45 -29.55
N ASP A 382 16.32 14.61 -28.51
CA ASP A 382 15.13 13.89 -28.05
C ASP A 382 13.99 14.86 -27.72
N ALA A 383 14.28 15.96 -27.03
CA ALA A 383 13.31 17.01 -26.71
C ALA A 383 12.75 17.67 -27.97
N LYS A 384 13.61 17.98 -28.95
CA LYS A 384 13.16 18.54 -30.23
C LYS A 384 12.20 17.58 -30.93
N TYR A 385 12.48 16.29 -30.95
CA TYR A 385 11.58 15.30 -31.54
C TYR A 385 10.31 15.09 -30.72
N ALA A 386 10.42 15.02 -29.39
CA ALA A 386 9.29 14.81 -28.49
C ALA A 386 8.27 15.96 -28.57
N TYR A 387 8.75 17.21 -28.61
CA TYR A 387 7.89 18.40 -28.58
C TYR A 387 7.52 18.95 -29.97
N ALA A 388 8.26 18.61 -31.05
CA ALA A 388 7.89 19.05 -32.41
C ALA A 388 6.59 18.41 -32.94
N GLY A 389 6.13 17.31 -32.35
CA GLY A 389 4.92 16.62 -32.77
C GLY A 389 3.62 17.35 -32.42
N ASP A 390 3.64 18.25 -31.43
CA ASP A 390 2.44 18.87 -30.88
C ASP A 390 1.89 19.99 -31.80
N GLU A 391 2.75 20.66 -32.57
CA GLU A 391 2.35 21.78 -33.43
C GLU A 391 1.62 21.37 -34.71
N THR A 392 1.75 20.12 -35.16
CA THR A 392 1.21 19.69 -36.47
C THR A 392 0.04 18.71 -36.38
N GLY A 393 -0.39 18.32 -35.17
CA GLY A 393 -1.56 17.47 -34.95
C GLY A 393 -1.49 16.07 -35.58
N ARG A 394 -0.37 15.71 -36.23
CA ARG A 394 -0.11 14.36 -36.72
C ARG A 394 0.78 13.67 -35.71
N GLY A 395 0.19 12.76 -34.93
CA GLY A 395 0.91 11.91 -34.00
C GLY A 395 1.95 11.04 -34.72
N VAL A 396 3.13 11.61 -34.97
CA VAL A 396 4.29 10.85 -35.41
C VAL A 396 4.68 9.97 -34.23
N LYS A 397 4.65 8.66 -34.44
CA LYS A 397 5.14 7.70 -33.45
C LYS A 397 6.62 8.02 -33.22
N ASN A 398 6.94 8.55 -32.04
CA ASN A 398 8.29 8.93 -31.58
C ASN A 398 9.23 7.72 -31.43
N LYS A 399 9.38 6.90 -32.48
CA LYS A 399 10.31 5.77 -32.51
C LYS A 399 11.73 6.33 -32.45
N GLY A 400 12.41 6.11 -31.33
CA GLY A 400 13.82 6.45 -31.14
C GLY A 400 14.09 7.62 -30.19
N VAL A 401 13.06 8.27 -29.64
CA VAL A 401 13.26 9.29 -28.59
C VAL A 401 13.63 8.58 -27.29
N LYS A 402 14.82 8.91 -26.76
CA LYS A 402 15.24 8.40 -25.45
C LYS A 402 14.57 9.22 -24.35
N MET A 403 13.81 8.55 -23.49
CA MET A 403 13.16 9.16 -22.32
C MET A 403 13.89 8.72 -21.05
N VAL A 404 13.84 9.55 -20.03
CA VAL A 404 14.32 9.27 -18.67
C VAL A 404 13.19 9.52 -17.68
N GLY A 405 13.14 8.73 -16.62
CA GLY A 405 12.25 8.97 -15.49
C GLY A 405 12.83 10.07 -14.61
N ILE A 406 11.97 10.96 -14.13
CA ILE A 406 12.30 12.01 -13.16
C ILE A 406 11.38 11.82 -11.96
N VAL A 407 11.97 11.74 -10.77
CA VAL A 407 11.26 11.83 -9.50
C VAL A 407 11.46 13.23 -8.96
N GLU A 408 10.38 13.95 -8.72
CA GLU A 408 10.38 15.25 -8.07
C GLU A 408 9.66 15.16 -6.72
N VAL A 409 10.24 15.74 -5.68
CA VAL A 409 9.60 15.92 -4.39
C VAL A 409 8.71 17.15 -4.47
N VAL A 410 7.40 16.96 -4.62
CA VAL A 410 6.44 18.06 -4.78
C VAL A 410 5.91 18.59 -3.45
N ALA A 411 5.90 17.74 -2.43
CA ALA A 411 5.50 18.12 -1.08
C ALA A 411 6.28 17.28 -0.08
N GLU A 412 6.69 17.90 1.01
CA GLU A 412 7.32 17.18 2.11
C GLU A 412 7.04 17.88 3.43
N ARG A 413 6.69 17.11 4.45
CA ARG A 413 6.33 17.65 5.77
C ARG A 413 7.53 18.05 6.62
N TRP A 414 8.65 17.34 6.51
CA TRP A 414 9.69 17.35 7.55
C TRP A 414 11.02 17.99 7.12
N GLU A 415 11.63 17.57 6.01
CA GLU A 415 12.97 18.03 5.65
C GLU A 415 12.97 19.21 4.66
N GLY A 416 11.79 19.67 4.23
CA GLY A 416 11.66 20.84 3.36
C GLY A 416 12.30 20.67 1.97
N ARG A 417 12.40 19.45 1.45
CA ARG A 417 13.03 19.15 0.15
C ARG A 417 12.09 19.40 -1.04
N GLY A 418 11.07 20.23 -0.87
CA GLY A 418 10.16 20.60 -1.96
C GLY A 418 10.94 21.17 -3.15
N GLY A 419 10.77 20.57 -4.32
CA GLY A 419 11.49 20.87 -5.55
C GLY A 419 12.80 20.12 -5.74
N ALA A 420 13.24 19.28 -4.80
CA ALA A 420 14.35 18.35 -5.05
C ALA A 420 13.92 17.32 -6.10
N TRP A 421 14.85 16.92 -6.97
CA TRP A 421 14.54 15.96 -8.02
C TRP A 421 15.75 15.10 -8.38
N GLY A 422 15.46 13.88 -8.82
CA GLY A 422 16.45 12.91 -9.28
C GLY A 422 16.01 12.24 -10.56
N ALA A 423 16.97 11.82 -11.38
CA ALA A 423 16.72 11.18 -12.65
C ALA A 423 17.10 9.70 -12.61
N PHE A 424 16.35 8.87 -13.33
CA PHE A 424 16.59 7.44 -13.42
C PHE A 424 16.21 6.89 -14.80
N VAL A 425 16.76 5.72 -15.12
CA VAL A 425 16.33 4.89 -16.25
C VAL A 425 15.83 3.56 -15.73
N VAL A 426 14.76 3.05 -16.33
CA VAL A 426 14.27 1.69 -16.10
C VAL A 426 14.77 0.83 -17.25
N SER A 427 15.54 -0.20 -16.92
CA SER A 427 16.06 -1.19 -17.88
C SER A 427 14.97 -2.18 -18.28
N GLU A 428 15.22 -2.99 -19.31
CA GLU A 428 14.22 -3.97 -19.80
C GLU A 428 13.85 -5.01 -18.73
N ASP A 429 14.81 -5.38 -17.89
CA ASP A 429 14.66 -6.24 -16.71
C ASP A 429 13.91 -5.56 -15.53
N GLY A 430 13.59 -4.27 -15.67
CA GLY A 430 12.87 -3.47 -14.66
C GLY A 430 13.76 -2.80 -13.62
N ARG A 431 15.08 -3.00 -13.72
CA ARG A 431 16.04 -2.38 -12.81
C ARG A 431 16.06 -0.86 -13.01
N MET A 432 15.97 -0.12 -11.91
CA MET A 432 16.29 1.30 -11.92
C MET A 432 17.81 1.52 -11.86
N GLY A 433 18.30 2.46 -12.66
CA GLY A 433 19.70 2.90 -12.65
C GLY A 433 19.84 4.39 -12.90
N ASP A 434 21.04 4.92 -12.66
CA ASP A 434 21.38 6.31 -13.00
C ASP A 434 21.40 6.54 -14.52
N VAL A 435 21.15 7.78 -14.94
CA VAL A 435 21.01 8.22 -16.36
C VAL A 435 22.34 8.31 -17.10
#